data_AF-A0AAD7NQR2-F1
#
_entry.id   AF-A0AAD7NQR2-F1
#
_cell.length_a   1.000
_cell.length_b   1.000
_cell.length_c   1.000
_cell.angle_alpha   90.00
_cell.angle_beta   90.00
_cell.angle_gamma   90.00
#
_symmetry.space_group_name_H-M   'P 1'
#
loop_
_entity.id
_entity.type
_entity.pdbx_description
1 polymer ?
#
loop_
_entity_poly.entity_id
_entity_poly.type
_entity_poly.pdbx_seq_one_letter_code
_entity_poly.pdbx_strand_id
1 'polypeptide(L)'
;MSNPPGILLTSDLTPEVVEFWGFKYKEAKQELETLKRSGAYDNVPTYGELKRHNELLQTEAITNTKRLEAKEKFIQEIVASNRNEYRATQQRLDACNAEKRDLLLQIGRLNTERVSLHHQIQVCYSQAASLAAEADRQRMAAVAELFNPGNSFLDESFTPTSFMFSSLQQLIASLPRDTSNDWQLYFMPRPPNSIPLRVQEVGKPGYWFYPFNLSPMDAPFELVVEIECNKWLYFGRYTSCTLPSYEMRLSEWMALDEQTKLIFCSRVASQNSKLPIQPGSYTTPIDIRQRYESGQWNVPCYSLQCVGYDMELYEALQSTALRCERDVSTISRSQSLGKRRRTETPSICGLGEDQPTKSKTARIEGTAVGDLDKGE
;
A
#
# COMPACT_ATOMS: atom_id res chain seq x y z
N MET A 1 27.05 15.46 -62.72
CA MET A 1 26.24 15.70 -63.93
C MET A 1 25.10 14.70 -63.91
N SER A 2 23.92 15.15 -63.48
CA SER A 2 22.75 14.30 -63.28
C SER A 2 21.78 14.55 -64.43
N ASN A 3 21.46 13.51 -65.21
CA ASN A 3 20.48 13.59 -66.30
C ASN A 3 19.10 14.02 -65.75
N PRO A 4 18.34 14.87 -66.48
CA PRO A 4 16.97 15.14 -66.13
C PRO A 4 16.14 13.85 -66.30
N PRO A 5 15.17 13.57 -65.40
CA PRO A 5 14.31 12.41 -65.53
C PRO A 5 13.44 12.58 -66.78
N GLY A 6 13.60 11.65 -67.72
CA GLY A 6 12.67 11.49 -68.83
C GLY A 6 11.29 11.15 -68.29
N ILE A 7 10.28 11.90 -68.73
CA ILE A 7 8.88 11.62 -68.44
C ILE A 7 8.53 10.30 -69.14
N LEU A 8 8.60 9.20 -68.41
CA LEU A 8 7.99 7.92 -68.78
C LEU A 8 6.48 8.12 -68.74
N LEU A 9 5.86 8.29 -69.91
CA LEU A 9 4.41 8.17 -70.10
C LEU A 9 4.03 6.70 -69.81
N THR A 10 3.75 6.40 -68.54
CA THR A 10 3.19 5.11 -68.14
C THR A 10 1.76 5.00 -68.65
N SER A 11 1.42 3.84 -69.19
CA SER A 11 0.18 3.47 -69.88
C SER A 11 -1.11 3.52 -69.02
N ASP A 12 -1.07 4.09 -67.82
CA ASP A 12 -2.16 4.06 -66.84
C ASP A 12 -2.81 5.44 -66.64
N LEU A 13 -3.03 6.17 -67.73
CA LEU A 13 -3.89 7.36 -67.71
C LEU A 13 -5.33 6.90 -67.46
N THR A 14 -5.90 7.28 -66.31
CA THR A 14 -7.29 6.92 -65.98
C THR A 14 -8.24 7.45 -67.08
N PRO A 15 -9.33 6.73 -67.39
CA PRO A 15 -10.29 7.15 -68.42
C PRO A 15 -10.75 8.60 -68.27
N GLU A 16 -10.84 9.09 -67.02
CA GLU A 16 -11.23 10.45 -66.67
C GLU A 16 -10.25 11.51 -67.18
N VAL A 17 -8.94 11.23 -67.17
CA VAL A 17 -7.92 12.18 -67.66
C VAL A 17 -7.98 12.27 -69.19
N VAL A 18 -8.24 11.15 -69.87
CA VAL A 18 -8.40 11.13 -71.34
C VAL A 18 -9.67 11.87 -71.76
N GLU A 19 -10.78 11.67 -71.05
CA GLU A 19 -12.03 12.40 -71.30
C GLU A 19 -11.88 13.90 -71.04
N PHE A 20 -11.19 14.28 -69.95
CA PHE A 20 -10.91 15.68 -69.63
C PHE A 20 -10.11 16.37 -70.75
N TRP A 21 -9.02 15.75 -71.21
CA TRP A 21 -8.22 16.33 -72.31
C TRP A 21 -8.96 16.29 -73.66
N GLY A 22 -9.77 15.27 -73.91
CA GLY A 22 -10.63 15.19 -75.09
C GLY A 22 -11.68 16.31 -75.13
N PHE A 23 -12.31 16.60 -73.98
CA PHE A 23 -13.24 17.72 -73.82
C PHE A 23 -12.53 19.07 -74.01
N LYS A 24 -11.37 19.27 -73.36
CA LYS A 24 -10.57 20.49 -73.50
C LYS A 24 -10.11 20.74 -74.93
N TYR A 25 -9.70 19.69 -75.64
CA TYR A 25 -9.35 19.80 -77.05
C TYR A 25 -10.55 20.18 -77.92
N LYS A 26 -11.75 19.65 -77.62
CA LYS A 26 -13.00 20.01 -78.32
C LYS A 26 -13.38 21.47 -78.08
N GLU A 27 -13.33 21.94 -76.83
CA GLU A 27 -13.55 23.35 -76.49
C GLU A 27 -12.57 24.25 -77.26
N ALA A 28 -11.27 23.95 -77.17
CA ALA A 28 -10.23 24.73 -77.85
C ALA A 28 -10.42 24.74 -79.38
N LYS A 29 -10.83 23.61 -79.96
CA LYS A 29 -11.13 23.52 -81.40
C LYS A 29 -12.36 24.32 -81.79
N GLN A 30 -13.42 24.29 -80.97
CA GLN A 30 -14.60 25.11 -81.20
C GLN A 30 -14.26 26.60 -81.10
N GLU A 31 -13.53 27.00 -80.07
CA GLU A 31 -13.09 28.38 -79.89
C GLU A 31 -12.24 28.86 -81.08
N LEU A 32 -11.29 28.03 -81.55
CA LEU A 32 -10.49 28.30 -82.74
C LEU A 32 -11.36 28.48 -84.00
N GLU A 33 -12.35 27.61 -84.21
CA GLU A 33 -13.27 27.73 -85.35
C GLU A 33 -14.24 28.91 -85.23
N THR A 34 -14.51 29.37 -84.00
CA THR A 34 -15.30 30.58 -83.74
C THR A 34 -14.47 31.83 -84.04
N LEU A 35 -13.19 31.84 -83.64
CA LEU A 35 -12.22 32.90 -83.94
C LEU A 35 -11.89 33.00 -85.44
N LYS A 36 -11.87 31.88 -86.17
CA LYS A 36 -11.76 31.91 -87.64
C LYS A 36 -13.00 32.52 -88.31
N ARG A 37 -14.19 32.29 -87.75
CA ARG A 37 -15.46 32.81 -88.30
C ARG A 37 -15.71 34.28 -87.95
N SER A 38 -15.12 34.81 -86.89
CA SER A 38 -15.30 36.21 -86.48
C SER A 38 -14.56 37.23 -87.34
N GLY A 39 -13.86 36.82 -88.41
CA GLY A 39 -13.52 37.71 -89.52
C GLY A 39 -12.75 38.99 -89.16
N ALA A 40 -11.93 38.97 -88.11
CA ALA A 40 -11.06 40.10 -87.75
C ALA A 40 -9.75 40.05 -88.55
N TYR A 41 -9.84 40.19 -89.88
CA TYR A 41 -8.66 40.28 -90.76
C TYR A 41 -8.29 41.71 -91.18
N ASP A 42 -8.93 42.75 -90.62
CA ASP A 42 -8.68 44.16 -91.01
C ASP A 42 -8.34 45.08 -89.83
N ASN A 43 -7.41 44.66 -88.97
CA ASN A 43 -6.62 45.59 -88.16
C ASN A 43 -5.22 45.00 -88.00
N VAL A 44 -4.39 45.15 -89.05
CA VAL A 44 -2.95 44.95 -88.93
C VAL A 44 -2.46 45.97 -87.90
N PRO A 45 -1.96 45.54 -86.72
CA PRO A 45 -1.50 46.46 -85.69
C PRO A 45 -0.44 47.37 -86.30
N THR A 46 -0.60 48.67 -86.11
CA THR A 46 0.40 49.63 -86.60
C THR A 46 1.73 49.29 -85.92
N TYR A 47 2.88 49.39 -86.61
CA TYR A 47 4.20 49.00 -86.06
C TYR A 47 4.49 49.52 -84.63
N GLY A 48 3.91 50.67 -84.24
CA GLY A 48 3.97 51.20 -82.88
C GLY A 48 3.17 50.42 -81.82
N GLU A 49 2.04 49.81 -82.17
CA GLU A 49 1.22 48.97 -81.28
C GLU A 49 1.86 47.61 -81.07
N LEU A 50 2.42 47.01 -82.13
CA LEU A 50 3.17 45.77 -82.04
C LEU A 50 4.42 45.93 -81.14
N LYS A 51 5.11 47.07 -81.26
CA LYS A 51 6.25 47.42 -80.41
C LYS A 51 5.85 47.57 -78.94
N ARG A 52 4.78 48.31 -78.64
CA ARG A 52 4.25 48.45 -77.26
C ARG A 52 3.82 47.12 -76.67
N HIS A 53 3.16 46.27 -77.46
CA HIS A 53 2.74 44.96 -77.00
C HIS A 53 3.95 44.05 -76.70
N ASN A 54 5.01 44.13 -77.52
CA ASN A 54 6.23 43.37 -77.29
C ASN A 54 7.01 43.89 -76.05
N GLU A 55 7.01 45.21 -75.80
CA GLU A 55 7.56 45.82 -74.58
C GLU A 55 6.76 45.42 -73.33
N LEU A 56 5.43 45.35 -73.42
CA LEU A 56 4.56 44.82 -72.36
C LEU A 56 4.82 43.34 -72.08
N LEU A 57 4.97 42.52 -73.12
CA LEU A 57 5.32 41.11 -72.97
C LEU A 57 6.69 40.91 -72.35
N GLN A 58 7.68 41.73 -72.70
CA GLN A 58 9.00 41.68 -72.07
C GLN A 58 8.97 42.10 -70.60
N THR A 59 8.23 43.16 -70.27
CA THR A 59 8.09 43.61 -68.88
C THR A 59 7.31 42.61 -68.03
N GLU A 60 6.26 42.01 -68.58
CA GLU A 60 5.50 40.94 -67.94
C GLU A 60 6.32 39.65 -67.79
N ALA A 61 7.14 39.30 -68.78
CA ALA A 61 8.09 38.20 -68.67
C ALA A 61 9.08 38.45 -67.52
N ILE A 62 9.71 39.64 -67.47
CA ILE A 62 10.65 40.01 -66.41
C ILE A 62 9.99 40.01 -65.03
N THR A 63 8.78 40.54 -64.88
CA THR A 63 8.07 40.55 -63.59
C THR A 63 7.65 39.14 -63.16
N ASN A 64 7.22 38.30 -64.09
CA ASN A 64 6.92 36.89 -63.82
C ASN A 64 8.18 36.11 -63.43
N THR A 65 9.32 36.33 -64.09
CA THR A 65 10.60 35.71 -63.70
C THR A 65 10.97 36.12 -62.27
N LYS A 66 10.92 37.42 -61.94
CA LYS A 66 11.20 37.91 -60.57
C LYS A 66 10.24 37.32 -59.53
N ARG A 67 8.96 37.18 -59.88
CA ARG A 67 7.95 36.57 -59.00
C ARG A 67 8.20 35.07 -58.80
N LEU A 68 8.64 34.36 -59.83
CA LEU A 68 9.03 32.95 -59.73
C LEU A 68 10.28 32.78 -58.87
N GLU A 69 11.30 33.61 -59.07
CA GLU A 69 12.53 33.62 -58.25
C GLU A 69 12.21 33.90 -56.77
N ALA A 70 11.32 34.86 -56.49
CA ALA A 70 10.90 35.16 -55.12
C ALA A 70 10.15 33.98 -54.48
N LYS A 71 9.27 33.31 -55.23
CA LYS A 71 8.58 32.10 -54.76
C LYS A 71 9.54 30.94 -54.54
N GLU A 72 10.51 30.77 -55.42
CA GLU A 72 11.52 29.72 -55.28
C GLU A 72 12.38 29.94 -54.04
N LYS A 73 12.84 31.17 -53.81
CA LYS A 73 13.56 31.53 -52.56
C LYS A 73 12.72 31.24 -51.32
N PHE A 74 11.45 31.64 -51.32
CA PHE A 74 10.54 31.37 -50.19
C PHE A 74 10.35 29.86 -49.94
N ILE A 75 10.19 29.07 -51.00
CA ILE A 75 10.11 27.60 -50.89
C ILE A 75 11.42 27.03 -50.34
N GLN A 76 12.57 27.50 -50.83
CA GLN A 76 13.89 27.07 -50.34
C GLN A 76 14.07 27.38 -48.85
N GLU A 77 13.63 28.56 -48.40
CA GLU A 77 13.65 28.95 -46.98
C GLU A 77 12.76 28.03 -46.13
N ILE A 78 11.52 27.75 -46.58
CA ILE A 78 10.62 26.81 -45.88
C ILE A 78 11.24 25.42 -45.80
N VAL A 79 11.80 24.91 -46.90
CA VAL A 79 12.43 23.58 -46.94
C VAL A 79 13.63 23.53 -46.01
N ALA A 80 14.45 24.59 -45.97
CA ALA A 80 15.57 24.68 -45.04
C ALA A 80 15.09 24.73 -43.57
N SER A 81 14.05 25.50 -43.27
CA SER A 81 13.45 25.58 -41.93
C SER A 81 12.92 24.22 -41.48
N ASN A 82 12.08 23.58 -42.30
CA ASN A 82 11.50 22.27 -42.01
C ASN A 82 12.59 21.20 -41.82
N ARG A 83 13.67 21.25 -42.61
CA ARG A 83 14.79 20.32 -42.45
C ARG A 83 15.52 20.51 -41.12
N ASN A 84 15.68 21.75 -40.68
CA ASN A 84 16.29 22.07 -39.39
C ASN A 84 15.39 21.64 -38.23
N GLU A 85 14.09 21.88 -38.31
CA GLU A 85 13.11 21.43 -37.32
C GLU A 85 13.04 19.90 -37.23
N TYR A 86 13.04 19.22 -38.37
CA TYR A 86 13.09 17.76 -38.43
C TYR A 86 14.35 17.22 -37.74
N ARG A 87 15.52 17.80 -38.03
CA ARG A 87 16.77 17.43 -37.36
C ARG A 87 16.74 17.68 -35.86
N ALA A 88 16.23 18.83 -35.42
CA ALA A 88 16.12 19.16 -34.00
C ALA A 88 15.18 18.19 -33.28
N THR A 89 14.05 17.83 -33.90
CA THR A 89 13.10 16.87 -33.37
C THR A 89 13.70 15.47 -33.29
N GLN A 90 14.44 15.05 -34.32
CA GLN A 90 15.14 13.77 -34.34
C GLN A 90 16.17 13.67 -33.20
N GLN A 91 16.98 14.73 -33.00
CA GLN A 91 17.95 14.76 -31.90
C GLN A 91 17.28 14.67 -30.52
N ARG A 92 16.14 15.36 -30.32
CA ARG A 92 15.37 15.26 -29.07
C ARG A 92 14.81 13.85 -28.86
N LEU A 93 14.32 13.21 -29.93
CA LEU A 93 13.83 11.84 -29.87
C LEU A 93 14.95 10.86 -29.50
N ASP A 94 16.13 11.02 -30.09
CA ASP A 94 17.29 10.18 -29.80
C ASP A 94 17.77 10.36 -28.36
N ALA A 95 17.80 11.60 -27.85
CA ALA A 95 18.13 11.90 -26.46
C ALA A 95 17.10 11.28 -25.48
N CYS A 96 15.80 11.45 -25.75
CA CYS A 96 14.73 10.84 -24.96
C CYS A 96 14.81 9.30 -24.97
N ASN A 97 15.14 8.70 -26.11
CA ASN A 97 15.34 7.26 -26.22
C ASN A 97 16.58 6.78 -25.45
N ALA A 98 17.63 7.59 -25.36
CA ALA A 98 18.80 7.28 -24.55
C ALA A 98 18.47 7.31 -23.06
N GLU A 99 17.82 8.38 -22.59
CA GLU A 99 17.37 8.51 -21.21
C GLU A 99 16.41 7.37 -20.81
N LYS A 100 15.46 7.03 -21.69
CA LYS A 100 14.57 5.87 -21.47
C LYS A 100 15.35 4.58 -21.27
N ARG A 101 16.39 4.33 -22.06
CA ARG A 101 17.24 3.14 -21.92
C ARG A 101 17.97 3.14 -20.57
N ASP A 102 18.51 4.29 -20.16
CA ASP A 102 19.23 4.42 -18.90
C ASP A 102 18.30 4.21 -17.69
N LEU A 103 17.09 4.79 -17.72
CA LEU A 103 16.07 4.59 -16.68
C LEU A 103 15.63 3.11 -16.58
N LEU A 104 15.48 2.42 -17.71
CA LEU A 104 15.15 0.99 -17.71
C LEU A 104 16.26 0.15 -17.06
N LEU A 105 17.53 0.49 -17.31
CA LEU A 105 18.67 -0.16 -16.66
C LEU A 105 18.69 0.12 -15.15
N GLN A 106 18.38 1.35 -14.73
CA GLN A 106 18.31 1.72 -13.32
C GLN A 106 17.18 0.97 -12.60
N ILE A 107 15.98 0.88 -13.20
CA ILE A 107 14.86 0.10 -12.67
C ILE A 107 15.25 -1.38 -12.54
N GLY A 108 15.94 -1.96 -13.53
CA GLY A 108 16.43 -3.34 -13.46
C GLY A 108 17.38 -3.57 -12.28
N ARG A 109 18.30 -2.64 -12.04
CA ARG A 109 19.25 -2.68 -10.91
C ARG A 109 18.54 -2.60 -9.56
N LEU A 110 17.67 -1.61 -9.38
CA LEU A 110 16.92 -1.41 -8.15
C LEU A 110 15.99 -2.59 -7.85
N ASN A 111 15.38 -3.19 -8.88
CA ASN A 111 14.57 -4.39 -8.70
C ASN A 111 15.40 -5.59 -8.22
N THR A 112 16.60 -5.77 -8.78
CA THR A 112 17.51 -6.85 -8.36
C THR A 112 17.96 -6.66 -6.92
N GLU A 113 18.31 -5.43 -6.55
CA GLU A 113 18.69 -5.06 -5.18
C GLU A 113 17.52 -5.28 -4.21
N ARG A 114 16.31 -4.82 -4.55
CA ARG A 114 15.11 -5.03 -3.74
C ARG A 114 14.83 -6.50 -3.50
N VAL A 115 14.94 -7.35 -4.53
CA VAL A 115 14.74 -8.80 -4.40
C VAL A 115 15.81 -9.41 -3.48
N SER A 116 17.07 -9.01 -3.63
CA SER A 116 18.16 -9.46 -2.76
C SER A 116 17.93 -9.06 -1.29
N LEU A 117 17.60 -7.79 -1.03
CA LEU A 117 17.31 -7.29 0.32
C LEU A 117 16.09 -7.98 0.93
N HIS A 118 15.03 -8.20 0.14
CA HIS A 118 13.86 -8.93 0.60
C HIS A 118 14.22 -10.36 1.01
N HIS A 119 15.04 -11.06 0.21
CA HIS A 119 15.53 -12.38 0.55
C HIS A 119 16.37 -12.38 1.84
N GLN A 120 17.28 -11.41 2.01
CA GLN A 120 18.08 -11.27 3.23
C GLN A 120 17.19 -11.04 4.46
N ILE A 121 16.18 -10.17 4.36
CA ILE A 121 15.21 -9.93 5.43
C ILE A 121 14.48 -11.22 5.80
N GLN A 122 14.02 -12.00 4.82
CA GLN A 122 13.37 -13.29 5.06
C GLN A 122 14.29 -14.28 5.78
N VAL A 123 15.56 -14.37 5.37
CA VAL A 123 16.56 -15.21 6.04
C VAL A 123 16.75 -14.77 7.49
N CYS A 124 16.92 -13.46 7.75
CA CYS A 124 17.05 -12.93 9.10
C CYS A 124 15.83 -13.24 9.97
N TYR A 125 14.61 -13.10 9.45
CA TYR A 125 13.39 -13.46 10.19
C TYR A 125 13.34 -14.96 10.51
N SER A 126 13.72 -15.82 9.57
CA SER A 126 13.75 -17.28 9.81
C SER A 126 14.77 -17.68 10.88
N GLN A 127 15.95 -17.04 10.87
CA GLN A 127 16.98 -17.26 11.87
C GLN A 127 16.54 -16.75 13.25
N ALA A 128 15.95 -15.55 13.31
CA ALA A 128 15.40 -15.01 14.55
C ALA A 128 14.31 -15.91 15.14
N ALA A 129 13.40 -16.43 14.32
CA ALA A 129 12.38 -17.37 14.76
C ALA A 129 12.98 -18.69 15.28
N SER A 130 14.02 -19.22 14.63
CA SER A 130 14.73 -20.42 15.09
C SER A 130 15.41 -20.20 16.45
N LEU A 131 16.10 -19.07 16.61
CA LEU A 131 16.76 -18.71 17.88
C LEU A 131 15.73 -18.45 19.00
N ALA A 132 14.59 -17.84 18.67
CA ALA A 132 13.49 -17.66 19.60
C ALA A 132 12.92 -19.01 20.09
N ALA A 133 12.71 -19.96 19.18
CA ALA A 133 12.25 -21.30 19.53
C ALA A 133 13.29 -22.07 20.35
N GLU A 134 14.59 -21.89 20.07
CA GLU A 134 15.65 -22.46 20.90
C GLU A 134 15.66 -21.90 22.32
N ALA A 135 15.55 -20.58 22.46
CA ALA A 135 15.48 -19.92 23.77
C ALA A 135 14.24 -20.35 24.57
N ASP A 136 13.10 -20.53 23.91
CA ASP A 136 11.87 -21.05 24.50
C ASP A 136 12.07 -22.48 25.05
N ARG A 137 12.67 -23.38 24.25
CA ARG A 137 12.98 -24.75 24.68
C ARG A 137 13.94 -24.78 25.87
N GLN A 138 14.98 -23.95 25.85
CA GLN A 138 15.94 -23.85 26.96
C GLN A 138 15.25 -23.38 28.25
N ARG A 139 14.36 -22.38 28.16
CA ARG A 139 13.59 -21.90 29.31
C ARG A 139 12.62 -22.95 29.84
N MET A 140 11.89 -23.62 28.96
CA MET A 140 10.97 -24.70 29.39
C MET A 140 11.73 -25.84 30.06
N ALA A 141 12.91 -26.22 29.56
CA ALA A 141 13.76 -27.20 30.20
C ALA A 141 14.22 -26.75 31.59
N ALA A 142 14.69 -25.50 31.73
CA ALA A 142 15.10 -24.94 33.02
C ALA A 142 13.93 -24.89 34.02
N VAL A 143 12.73 -24.50 33.57
CA VAL A 143 11.52 -24.51 34.40
C VAL A 143 11.14 -25.92 34.83
N ALA A 144 11.26 -26.91 33.93
CA ALA A 144 10.98 -28.31 34.24
C ALA A 144 12.02 -28.92 35.21
N GLU A 145 13.28 -28.47 35.18
CA GLU A 145 14.30 -28.85 36.15
C GLU A 145 14.04 -28.23 37.52
N LEU A 146 13.56 -26.97 37.56
CA LEU A 146 13.23 -26.27 38.81
C LEU A 146 11.98 -26.85 39.50
N PHE A 147 11.00 -27.30 38.72
CA PHE A 147 9.73 -27.78 39.25
C PHE A 147 9.47 -29.22 38.82
N ASN A 148 9.44 -30.13 39.79
CA ASN A 148 9.16 -31.53 39.53
C ASN A 148 7.79 -31.71 38.84
N PRO A 149 7.73 -32.39 37.68
CA PRO A 149 6.49 -32.57 36.91
C PRO A 149 5.46 -33.51 37.58
N GLY A 150 5.82 -34.16 38.69
CA GLY A 150 5.00 -35.18 39.36
C GLY A 150 3.83 -34.65 40.19
N ASN A 151 3.76 -33.35 40.47
CA ASN A 151 2.69 -32.77 41.29
C ASN A 151 1.62 -32.14 40.40
N SER A 152 0.71 -32.96 39.86
CA SER A 152 -0.52 -32.45 39.27
C SER A 152 -1.55 -32.20 40.38
N PHE A 153 -2.07 -30.98 40.47
CA PHE A 153 -3.19 -30.64 41.35
C PHE A 153 -4.55 -31.05 40.76
N LEU A 154 -4.55 -31.43 39.48
CA LEU A 154 -5.73 -31.79 38.71
C LEU A 154 -5.72 -33.28 38.41
N ASP A 155 -6.92 -33.87 38.43
CA ASP A 155 -7.19 -35.20 37.91
C ASP A 155 -6.82 -35.27 36.42
N GLU A 156 -6.22 -36.37 35.98
CA GLU A 156 -5.84 -36.59 34.57
C GLU A 156 -7.05 -36.52 33.62
N SER A 157 -8.26 -36.79 34.13
CA SER A 157 -9.51 -36.69 33.39
C SER A 157 -10.10 -35.27 33.32
N PHE A 158 -9.58 -34.33 34.10
CA PHE A 158 -10.11 -32.97 34.16
C PHE A 158 -9.78 -32.20 32.88
N THR A 159 -10.81 -31.71 32.21
CA THR A 159 -10.68 -30.86 31.02
C THR A 159 -11.17 -29.45 31.33
N PRO A 160 -10.27 -28.45 31.42
CA PRO A 160 -10.67 -27.10 31.77
C PRO A 160 -11.50 -26.47 30.64
N THR A 161 -12.58 -25.79 31.01
CA THR A 161 -13.48 -25.11 30.07
C THR A 161 -13.19 -23.62 30.06
N SER A 162 -13.02 -23.06 28.87
CA SER A 162 -12.90 -21.62 28.69
C SER A 162 -14.24 -20.91 28.83
N PHE A 163 -14.23 -19.66 29.26
CA PHE A 163 -15.41 -18.82 29.41
C PHE A 163 -15.25 -17.50 28.64
N MET A 164 -16.37 -16.92 28.18
CA MET A 164 -16.36 -15.67 27.43
C MET A 164 -17.05 -14.55 28.20
N PHE A 165 -16.51 -13.33 28.10
CA PHE A 165 -17.15 -12.13 28.63
C PHE A 165 -16.64 -10.87 27.90
N SER A 166 -17.52 -9.88 27.76
CA SER A 166 -17.20 -8.64 27.03
C SER A 166 -16.51 -7.57 27.89
N SER A 167 -16.67 -7.64 29.21
CA SER A 167 -16.11 -6.66 30.14
C SER A 167 -15.54 -7.33 31.37
N LEU A 168 -14.23 -7.22 31.54
CA LEU A 168 -13.52 -7.73 32.71
C LEU A 168 -14.03 -7.09 34.01
N GLN A 169 -14.36 -5.80 33.97
CA GLN A 169 -14.85 -5.07 35.13
C GLN A 169 -16.20 -5.61 35.62
N GLN A 170 -17.09 -5.98 34.69
CA GLN A 170 -18.39 -6.56 35.02
C GLN A 170 -18.25 -7.95 35.61
N LEU A 171 -17.35 -8.78 35.05
CA LEU A 171 -17.05 -10.09 35.59
C LEU A 171 -16.56 -9.97 37.04
N ILE A 172 -15.52 -9.15 37.28
CA ILE A 172 -14.94 -8.94 38.61
C ILE A 172 -16.00 -8.42 39.60
N ALA A 173 -16.85 -7.48 39.19
CA ALA A 173 -17.90 -6.95 40.05
C ALA A 173 -19.00 -7.98 40.40
N SER A 174 -19.15 -9.02 39.58
CA SER A 174 -20.18 -10.06 39.72
C SER A 174 -19.67 -11.34 40.37
N LEU A 175 -18.36 -11.46 40.61
CA LEU A 175 -17.78 -12.59 41.32
C LEU A 175 -18.22 -12.57 42.81
N PRO A 176 -18.49 -13.73 43.42
CA PRO A 176 -18.80 -13.80 44.84
C PRO A 176 -17.64 -13.23 45.67
N ARG A 177 -17.93 -12.33 46.61
CA ARG A 177 -16.88 -11.71 47.45
C ARG A 177 -16.08 -12.71 48.27
N ASP A 178 -16.68 -13.86 48.55
CA ASP A 178 -16.08 -14.94 49.33
C ASP A 178 -15.06 -15.76 48.51
N THR A 179 -15.11 -15.66 47.17
CA THR A 179 -14.15 -16.35 46.27
C THR A 179 -12.84 -15.58 46.12
N SER A 180 -12.82 -14.30 46.46
CA SER A 180 -11.58 -13.54 46.66
C SER A 180 -11.15 -13.67 48.11
N ASN A 181 -10.62 -14.83 48.48
CA ASN A 181 -9.69 -14.92 49.60
C ASN A 181 -8.53 -13.91 49.39
N ASP A 182 -7.65 -13.72 50.37
CA ASP A 182 -6.53 -12.74 50.39
C ASP A 182 -5.57 -12.71 49.15
N TRP A 183 -5.82 -13.55 48.13
CA TRP A 183 -5.06 -13.71 46.90
C TRP A 183 -5.47 -12.71 45.81
N GLN A 184 -4.51 -12.34 44.98
CA GLN A 184 -4.75 -11.45 43.84
C GLN A 184 -5.20 -12.25 42.62
N LEU A 185 -6.28 -11.82 41.97
CA LEU A 185 -6.72 -12.36 40.68
C LEU A 185 -6.07 -11.59 39.53
N TYR A 186 -5.24 -12.28 38.75
CA TYR A 186 -4.46 -11.72 37.65
C TYR A 186 -5.03 -12.12 36.29
N PHE A 187 -5.52 -11.14 35.54
CA PHE A 187 -5.99 -11.34 34.17
C PHE A 187 -4.91 -10.95 33.17
N MET A 188 -4.41 -11.93 32.44
CA MET A 188 -3.42 -11.73 31.41
C MET A 188 -4.08 -11.75 30.03
N PRO A 189 -4.19 -10.61 29.33
CA PRO A 189 -4.72 -10.58 27.98
C PRO A 189 -3.72 -11.23 27.02
N ARG A 190 -4.16 -11.53 25.79
CA ARG A 190 -3.28 -12.09 24.75
C ARG A 190 -2.45 -11.01 24.05
N PRO A 191 -1.35 -11.36 23.37
CA PRO A 191 -0.74 -10.48 22.37
C PRO A 191 -1.78 -10.03 21.33
N PRO A 192 -1.86 -8.73 21.00
CA PRO A 192 -0.80 -7.74 21.18
C PRO A 192 -0.84 -6.94 22.49
N ASN A 193 -1.76 -7.23 23.42
CA ASN A 193 -1.99 -6.40 24.61
C ASN A 193 -1.06 -6.74 25.80
N SER A 194 -0.25 -7.78 25.66
CA SER A 194 0.69 -8.27 26.67
C SER A 194 1.91 -8.91 26.00
N ILE A 195 2.99 -9.05 26.78
CA ILE A 195 4.13 -9.88 26.39
C ILE A 195 3.75 -11.36 26.55
N PRO A 196 4.27 -12.28 25.72
CA PRO A 196 4.01 -13.71 25.82
C PRO A 196 4.14 -14.32 27.22
N LEU A 197 3.11 -15.09 27.59
CA LEU A 197 3.09 -16.08 28.68
C LEU A 197 3.29 -17.46 28.08
N ARG A 198 4.04 -18.32 28.78
CA ARG A 198 4.38 -19.66 28.31
C ARG A 198 4.12 -20.65 29.42
N VAL A 199 2.92 -21.21 29.39
CA VAL A 199 2.45 -22.29 30.26
C VAL A 199 1.79 -23.31 29.34
N GLN A 200 2.25 -24.56 29.38
CA GLN A 200 1.81 -25.60 28.43
C GLN A 200 0.35 -25.98 28.66
N GLU A 201 -0.03 -26.15 29.93
CA GLU A 201 -1.35 -26.63 30.35
C GLU A 201 -1.75 -25.99 31.68
N VAL A 202 -3.05 -26.06 31.97
CA VAL A 202 -3.60 -25.60 33.25
C VAL A 202 -2.99 -26.40 34.41
N GLY A 203 -2.61 -25.71 35.48
CA GLY A 203 -1.98 -26.32 36.65
C GLY A 203 -0.53 -26.76 36.46
N LYS A 204 0.11 -26.46 35.32
CA LYS A 204 1.52 -26.80 35.05
C LYS A 204 2.44 -25.60 35.24
N PRO A 205 3.71 -25.83 35.58
CA PRO A 205 4.69 -24.75 35.65
C PRO A 205 4.94 -24.13 34.26
N GLY A 206 5.47 -22.91 34.27
CA GLY A 206 5.82 -22.20 33.05
C GLY A 206 6.70 -21.00 33.33
N TYR A 207 6.65 -20.00 32.45
CA TYR A 207 7.32 -18.73 32.66
C TYR A 207 6.58 -17.60 31.94
N TRP A 208 6.92 -16.38 32.32
CA TRP A 208 6.48 -15.15 31.66
C TRP A 208 7.56 -14.08 31.75
N PHE A 209 7.28 -12.94 31.13
CA PHE A 209 8.21 -11.82 31.06
C PHE A 209 7.57 -10.57 31.63
N TYR A 210 8.35 -9.88 32.48
CA TYR A 210 8.00 -8.58 33.05
C TYR A 210 6.54 -8.49 33.53
N PRO A 211 6.16 -9.27 34.55
CA PRO A 211 4.80 -9.24 35.06
C PRO A 211 4.51 -7.86 35.66
N PHE A 212 3.36 -7.30 35.29
CA PHE A 212 2.98 -5.96 35.70
C PHE A 212 2.22 -6.00 37.02
N ASN A 213 2.55 -5.13 37.97
CA ASN A 213 1.82 -4.93 39.23
C ASN A 213 1.65 -6.18 40.10
N LEU A 214 2.57 -7.15 40.03
CA LEU A 214 2.56 -8.19 41.05
C LEU A 214 2.92 -7.58 42.39
N SER A 215 2.13 -7.93 43.41
CA SER A 215 2.51 -7.87 44.83
C SER A 215 3.83 -8.62 45.06
N PRO A 216 4.44 -8.64 46.28
CA PRO A 216 5.78 -9.18 46.45
C PRO A 216 5.88 -10.57 45.83
N MET A 217 6.97 -10.81 45.09
CA MET A 217 7.13 -11.90 44.12
C MET A 217 6.79 -13.30 44.66
N ASP A 218 6.80 -13.47 45.98
CA ASP A 218 6.52 -14.74 46.65
C ASP A 218 5.04 -14.94 47.03
N ALA A 219 4.17 -13.94 46.81
CA ALA A 219 2.75 -14.05 47.13
C ALA A 219 2.00 -14.87 46.05
N PRO A 220 1.23 -15.91 46.45
CA PRO A 220 0.40 -16.63 45.50
C PRO A 220 -0.69 -15.74 44.88
N PHE A 221 -0.95 -15.95 43.61
CA PHE A 221 -1.99 -15.27 42.84
C PHE A 221 -2.73 -16.24 41.93
N GLU A 222 -3.96 -15.89 41.58
CA GLU A 222 -4.81 -16.66 40.68
C GLU A 222 -4.62 -16.16 39.24
N LEU A 223 -4.26 -17.05 38.32
CA LEU A 223 -3.95 -16.67 36.94
C LEU A 223 -5.10 -17.02 36.00
N VAL A 224 -5.62 -16.01 35.30
CA VAL A 224 -6.61 -16.16 34.23
C VAL A 224 -6.05 -15.57 32.95
N VAL A 225 -6.06 -16.34 31.87
CA VAL A 225 -5.38 -15.98 30.60
C VAL A 225 -6.39 -15.95 29.47
N GLU A 226 -6.28 -14.92 28.63
CA GLU A 226 -7.03 -14.85 27.37
C GLU A 226 -6.37 -15.77 26.33
N ILE A 227 -7.04 -16.86 25.97
CA ILE A 227 -6.54 -17.85 25.00
C ILE A 227 -6.96 -17.53 23.56
N GLU A 228 -8.14 -16.92 23.39
CA GLU A 228 -8.64 -16.38 22.12
C GLU A 228 -9.36 -15.05 22.42
N CYS A 229 -9.71 -14.27 21.39
CA CYS A 229 -10.35 -12.97 21.58
C CYS A 229 -11.61 -13.07 22.47
N ASN A 230 -11.57 -12.42 23.65
CA ASN A 230 -12.61 -12.47 24.69
C ASN A 230 -12.91 -13.86 25.28
N LYS A 231 -12.03 -14.85 25.05
CA LYS A 231 -12.14 -16.21 25.59
C LYS A 231 -11.03 -16.43 26.59
N TRP A 232 -11.42 -16.66 27.82
CA TRP A 232 -10.54 -16.72 28.98
C TRP A 232 -10.52 -18.12 29.58
N LEU A 233 -9.38 -18.48 30.15
CA LEU A 233 -9.17 -19.77 30.80
C LEU A 233 -8.48 -19.53 32.14
N TYR A 234 -8.96 -20.18 33.19
CA TYR A 234 -8.30 -20.17 34.49
C TYR A 234 -7.17 -21.20 34.49
N PHE A 235 -5.95 -20.74 34.76
CA PHE A 235 -4.73 -21.54 34.71
C PHE A 235 -4.35 -22.15 36.07
N GLY A 236 -4.91 -21.66 37.18
CA GLY A 236 -4.60 -22.08 38.54
C GLY A 236 -3.98 -20.99 39.41
N ARG A 237 -3.51 -21.40 40.60
CA ARG A 237 -2.80 -20.56 41.57
C ARG A 237 -1.29 -20.70 41.36
N TYR A 238 -0.61 -19.56 41.22
CA TYR A 238 0.83 -19.51 40.93
C TYR A 238 1.60 -18.64 41.92
N THR A 239 2.89 -18.94 42.06
CA THR A 239 3.91 -18.03 42.58
C THR A 239 4.92 -17.73 41.48
N SER A 240 5.58 -16.57 41.54
CA SER A 240 6.45 -16.09 40.46
C SER A 240 7.83 -15.72 40.99
N CYS A 241 8.88 -16.39 40.55
CA CYS A 241 10.26 -16.08 40.96
C CYS A 241 11.09 -15.59 39.76
N THR A 242 12.11 -14.76 40.00
CA THR A 242 13.06 -14.36 38.94
C THR A 242 13.75 -15.59 38.37
N LEU A 243 13.84 -15.68 37.04
CA LEU A 243 14.57 -16.72 36.33
C LEU A 243 15.84 -16.11 35.69
N PRO A 244 16.95 -15.97 36.45
CA PRO A 244 18.14 -15.26 35.98
C PRO A 244 18.83 -16.00 34.83
N SER A 245 19.47 -15.26 33.93
CA SER A 245 20.15 -15.78 32.71
C SER A 245 19.21 -16.30 31.61
N TYR A 246 17.91 -16.20 31.84
CA TYR A 246 16.86 -16.59 30.90
C TYR A 246 16.01 -15.39 30.47
N GLU A 247 16.57 -14.18 30.51
CA GLU A 247 15.93 -12.99 29.98
C GLU A 247 15.52 -13.19 28.50
N MET A 248 14.53 -12.42 28.06
CA MET A 248 14.08 -12.48 26.67
C MET A 248 15.24 -12.19 25.73
N ARG A 249 15.50 -13.09 24.79
CA ARG A 249 16.55 -12.88 23.79
C ARG A 249 16.13 -11.80 22.79
N LEU A 250 17.11 -11.11 22.21
CA LEU A 250 16.83 -10.09 21.19
C LEU A 250 16.05 -10.67 20.00
N SER A 251 16.32 -11.91 19.60
CA SER A 251 15.58 -12.59 18.53
C SER A 251 14.09 -12.73 18.84
N GLU A 252 13.72 -12.97 20.10
CA GLU A 252 12.33 -13.05 20.54
C GLU A 252 11.69 -11.67 20.59
N TRP A 253 12.41 -10.68 21.11
CA TRP A 253 11.97 -9.30 21.12
C TRP A 253 11.65 -8.80 19.71
N MET A 254 12.54 -9.09 18.74
CA MET A 254 12.35 -8.71 17.35
C MET A 254 11.17 -9.44 16.69
N ALA A 255 10.83 -10.64 17.17
CA ALA A 255 9.68 -11.42 16.69
C ALA A 255 8.34 -10.96 17.29
N LEU A 256 8.33 -10.12 18.33
CA LEU A 256 7.10 -9.51 18.84
C LEU A 256 6.49 -8.56 17.81
N ASP A 257 5.16 -8.50 17.78
CA ASP A 257 4.46 -7.50 16.99
C ASP A 257 4.70 -6.09 17.56
N GLU A 258 4.59 -5.11 16.66
CA GLU A 258 4.88 -3.71 16.97
C GLU A 258 3.95 -3.13 18.05
N GLN A 259 2.70 -3.58 18.10
CA GLN A 259 1.73 -3.11 19.09
C GLN A 259 2.09 -3.63 20.50
N THR A 260 2.51 -4.89 20.63
CA THR A 260 3.03 -5.44 21.88
C THR A 260 4.22 -4.63 22.39
N LYS A 261 5.20 -4.33 21.52
CA LYS A 261 6.38 -3.54 21.89
C LYS A 261 5.99 -2.14 22.38
N LEU A 262 5.07 -1.47 21.67
CA LEU A 262 4.60 -0.13 22.02
C LEU A 262 3.87 -0.11 23.37
N ILE A 263 2.96 -1.06 23.61
CA ILE A 263 2.22 -1.17 24.87
C ILE A 263 3.19 -1.45 26.02
N PHE A 264 4.15 -2.35 25.83
CA PHE A 264 5.18 -2.63 26.83
C PHE A 264 6.04 -1.40 27.13
N CYS A 265 6.61 -0.73 26.12
CA CYS A 265 7.47 0.44 26.33
C CYS A 265 6.72 1.59 27.01
N SER A 266 5.45 1.81 26.64
CA SER A 266 4.58 2.79 27.29
C SER A 266 4.36 2.47 28.77
N ARG A 267 4.18 1.18 29.10
CA ARG A 267 4.02 0.71 30.47
C ARG A 267 5.31 0.91 31.28
N VAL A 268 6.47 0.53 30.74
CA VAL A 268 7.77 0.75 31.39
C VAL A 268 8.01 2.25 31.64
N ALA A 269 7.69 3.11 30.67
CA ALA A 269 7.79 4.56 30.82
C ALA A 269 6.97 5.08 32.01
N SER A 270 5.73 4.59 32.14
CA SER A 270 4.79 4.98 33.22
C SER A 270 5.22 4.52 34.62
N GLN A 271 6.07 3.48 34.71
CA GLN A 271 6.60 2.98 35.96
C GLN A 271 7.86 3.76 36.37
N ASN A 272 8.77 4.01 35.42
CA ASN A 272 9.99 4.77 35.67
C ASN A 272 9.71 6.22 36.09
N SER A 273 8.58 6.80 35.63
CA SER A 273 8.17 8.15 36.06
C SER A 273 7.77 8.25 37.54
N LYS A 274 7.62 7.12 38.26
CA LYS A 274 7.27 7.09 39.70
C LYS A 274 8.49 7.05 40.62
N LEU A 275 9.70 6.85 40.08
CA LEU A 275 10.93 6.84 40.86
C LEU A 275 11.48 8.28 40.97
N PRO A 276 11.95 8.71 42.16
CA PRO A 276 12.55 10.03 42.34
C PRO A 276 13.99 10.01 41.81
N ILE A 277 14.16 10.07 40.50
CA ILE A 277 15.49 10.14 39.86
C ILE A 277 15.59 11.43 39.03
N GLN A 278 16.79 12.00 39.09
CA GLN A 278 17.23 13.36 38.76
C GLN A 278 16.53 14.06 37.58
N PRO A 279 16.37 15.41 37.68
CA PRO A 279 15.82 16.22 36.61
C PRO A 279 16.74 16.18 35.38
N GLY A 280 16.34 15.45 34.34
CA GLY A 280 17.06 15.45 33.06
C GLY A 280 16.94 14.21 32.17
N SER A 281 16.40 13.08 32.64
CA SER A 281 16.29 11.86 31.82
C SER A 281 14.88 11.24 31.88
N TYR A 282 13.89 11.96 31.36
CA TYR A 282 12.64 11.30 30.99
C TYR A 282 12.92 10.48 29.73
N THR A 283 13.16 9.18 29.88
CA THR A 283 13.27 8.28 28.73
C THR A 283 11.89 8.20 28.09
N THR A 284 11.76 8.75 26.89
CA THR A 284 10.52 8.63 26.12
C THR A 284 10.26 7.16 25.78
N PRO A 285 9.00 6.75 25.48
CA PRO A 285 8.73 5.39 25.02
C PRO A 285 9.58 4.97 23.80
N ILE A 286 9.98 5.94 22.98
CA ILE A 286 10.86 5.74 21.82
C ILE A 286 12.29 5.39 22.28
N ASP A 287 12.84 6.12 23.24
CA ASP A 287 14.18 5.83 23.78
C ASP A 287 14.22 4.46 24.47
N ILE A 288 13.17 4.13 25.24
CA ILE A 288 13.03 2.82 25.89
C ILE A 288 13.01 1.72 24.84
N ARG A 289 12.20 1.87 23.79
CA ARG A 289 12.12 0.92 22.69
C ARG A 289 13.49 0.73 22.02
N GLN A 290 14.20 1.81 21.71
CA GLN A 290 15.51 1.74 21.08
C GLN A 290 16.53 0.97 21.94
N ARG A 291 16.46 1.10 23.28
CA ARG A 291 17.33 0.35 24.20
C ARG A 291 17.07 -1.15 24.18
N TYR A 292 15.81 -1.58 24.10
CA TYR A 292 15.49 -3.00 23.92
C TYR A 292 15.84 -3.51 22.52
N GLU A 293 15.58 -2.73 21.47
CA GLU A 293 15.92 -3.10 20.08
C GLU A 293 17.43 -3.18 19.82
N SER A 294 18.23 -2.38 20.52
CA SER A 294 19.69 -2.45 20.46
C SER A 294 20.29 -3.51 21.40
N GLY A 295 19.47 -4.17 22.22
CA GLY A 295 19.93 -5.14 23.23
C GLY A 295 20.70 -4.49 24.40
N GLN A 296 20.61 -3.17 24.57
CA GLN A 296 21.16 -2.50 25.75
C GLN A 296 20.37 -2.88 27.01
N TRP A 297 19.06 -3.06 26.87
CA TRP A 297 18.15 -3.51 27.92
C TRP A 297 17.58 -4.88 27.60
N ASN A 298 17.40 -5.69 28.65
CA ASN A 298 16.83 -7.03 28.55
C ASN A 298 15.48 -7.07 29.26
N VAL A 299 14.53 -7.83 28.71
CA VAL A 299 13.24 -8.05 29.38
C VAL A 299 13.42 -9.21 30.37
N PRO A 300 13.29 -8.98 31.69
CA PRO A 300 13.47 -10.02 32.70
C PRO A 300 12.42 -11.12 32.56
N CYS A 301 12.86 -12.35 32.78
CA CYS A 301 12.03 -13.55 32.79
C CYS A 301 11.77 -14.00 34.22
N TYR A 302 10.59 -14.54 34.45
CA TYR A 302 10.18 -15.07 35.73
C TYR A 302 9.56 -16.44 35.55
N SER A 303 9.95 -17.39 36.39
CA SER A 303 9.39 -18.72 36.45
C SER A 303 8.04 -18.69 37.16
N LEU A 304 7.08 -19.45 36.65
CA LEU A 304 5.76 -19.63 37.22
C LEU A 304 5.65 -21.04 37.80
N GLN A 305 5.51 -21.13 39.12
CA GLN A 305 5.25 -22.38 39.81
C GLN A 305 3.75 -22.47 40.11
N CYS A 306 3.09 -23.52 39.61
CA CYS A 306 1.73 -23.80 40.07
C CYS A 306 1.81 -24.35 41.51
N VAL A 307 1.06 -23.74 42.42
CA VAL A 307 0.98 -24.12 43.84
C VAL A 307 -0.41 -24.60 44.25
N GLY A 308 -1.36 -24.61 43.31
CA GLY A 308 -2.72 -25.12 43.54
C GLY A 308 -3.66 -24.80 42.39
N TYR A 309 -4.88 -25.31 42.49
CA TYR A 309 -5.97 -25.00 41.57
C TYR A 309 -7.27 -24.85 42.37
N ASP A 310 -7.85 -23.66 42.35
CA ASP A 310 -9.05 -23.34 43.12
C ASP A 310 -10.32 -23.68 42.31
N MET A 311 -10.92 -24.83 42.63
CA MET A 311 -12.10 -25.32 41.91
C MET A 311 -13.34 -24.45 42.16
N GLU A 312 -13.47 -23.89 43.36
CA GLU A 312 -14.60 -23.02 43.71
C GLU A 312 -14.54 -21.72 42.90
N LEU A 313 -13.34 -21.12 42.79
CA LEU A 313 -13.13 -19.96 41.93
C LEU A 313 -13.37 -20.27 40.46
N TYR A 314 -12.89 -21.43 39.98
CA TYR A 314 -13.12 -21.87 38.61
C TYR A 314 -14.63 -21.96 38.28
N GLU A 315 -15.41 -22.62 39.14
CA GLU A 315 -16.86 -22.75 38.99
C GLU A 315 -17.57 -21.39 39.10
N ALA A 316 -17.09 -20.51 39.98
CA ALA A 316 -17.61 -19.15 40.14
C ALA A 316 -17.35 -18.29 38.89
N LEU A 317 -16.16 -18.36 38.30
CA LEU A 317 -15.80 -17.69 37.06
C LEU A 317 -16.70 -18.16 35.92
N GLN A 318 -16.87 -19.48 35.77
CA GLN A 318 -17.71 -20.07 34.75
C GLN A 318 -19.18 -19.66 34.90
N SER A 319 -19.72 -19.77 36.12
CA SER A 319 -21.10 -19.38 36.43
C SER A 319 -21.35 -17.89 36.21
N THR A 320 -20.36 -17.04 36.53
CA THR A 320 -20.46 -15.59 36.33
C THR A 320 -20.40 -15.21 34.87
N ALA A 321 -19.48 -15.78 34.10
CA ALA A 321 -19.40 -15.55 32.67
C ALA A 321 -20.71 -15.92 31.95
N LEU A 322 -21.29 -17.09 32.28
CA LEU A 322 -22.59 -17.51 31.73
C LEU A 322 -23.74 -16.55 32.06
N ARG A 323 -23.70 -15.87 33.21
CA ARG A 323 -24.68 -14.83 33.56
C ARG A 323 -24.47 -13.58 32.70
N CYS A 324 -23.23 -13.11 32.58
CA CYS A 324 -22.89 -11.93 31.78
C CYS A 324 -23.29 -12.09 30.29
N GLU A 325 -23.15 -13.28 29.71
CA GLU A 325 -23.56 -13.55 28.32
C GLU A 325 -25.08 -13.41 28.08
N ARG A 326 -25.90 -13.83 29.06
CA ARG A 326 -27.37 -13.76 28.96
C ARG A 326 -27.88 -12.32 29.02
N ASP A 327 -27.24 -11.49 29.82
CA ASP A 327 -27.64 -10.09 29.99
C ASP A 327 -27.41 -9.29 28.70
N VAL A 328 -26.28 -9.53 28.00
CA VAL A 328 -25.98 -8.91 26.70
C VAL A 328 -27.00 -9.33 25.63
N SER A 329 -27.41 -10.60 25.64
CA SER A 329 -28.37 -11.15 24.69
C SER A 329 -29.79 -10.57 24.89
N THR A 330 -30.16 -10.30 26.15
CA THR A 330 -31.48 -9.75 26.51
C THR A 330 -31.61 -8.27 26.12
N ILE A 331 -30.54 -7.49 26.29
CA ILE A 331 -30.51 -6.08 25.91
C ILE A 331 -30.61 -5.91 24.38
N SER A 332 -29.91 -6.75 23.62
CA SER A 332 -29.92 -6.72 22.15
C SER A 332 -31.30 -7.03 21.56
N ARG A 333 -32.06 -7.92 22.21
CA ARG A 333 -33.41 -8.32 21.76
C ARG A 333 -34.50 -7.29 22.12
N SER A 334 -34.30 -6.55 23.20
CA SER A 334 -35.22 -5.50 23.65
C SER A 334 -35.16 -4.26 22.74
N GLN A 335 -34.02 -4.00 22.11
CA GLN A 335 -33.86 -2.88 21.17
C GLN A 335 -34.44 -3.16 19.78
N SER A 336 -34.58 -4.42 19.36
CA SER A 336 -35.15 -4.78 18.05
C SER A 336 -36.68 -4.77 18.00
N LEU A 337 -37.36 -4.80 19.15
CA LEU A 337 -38.84 -4.78 19.23
C LEU A 337 -39.44 -3.37 19.42
N GLY A 338 -38.61 -2.33 19.61
CA GLY A 338 -39.04 -0.96 19.88
C GLY A 338 -39.24 -0.05 18.66
N LYS A 339 -39.01 -0.51 17.42
CA LYS A 339 -39.10 0.31 16.20
C LYS A 339 -40.16 -0.21 15.21
N ARG A 340 -41.43 -0.22 15.64
CA ARG A 340 -42.58 -0.32 14.72
C ARG A 340 -43.75 0.55 15.21
N ARG A 341 -43.64 1.86 15.01
CA ARG A 341 -44.73 2.85 14.87
C ARG A 341 -44.14 4.03 14.08
N ARG A 342 -44.33 4.10 12.76
CA ARG A 342 -45.50 4.58 11.97
C ARG A 342 -45.40 6.08 11.68
N THR A 343 -44.94 6.41 10.49
CA THR A 343 -45.39 7.57 9.71
C THR A 343 -45.46 7.13 8.25
N GLU A 344 -46.69 6.90 7.81
CA GLU A 344 -47.06 6.63 6.42
C GLU A 344 -47.04 7.95 5.65
N THR A 345 -46.44 7.97 4.47
CA THR A 345 -46.72 8.98 3.43
C THR A 345 -46.60 8.27 2.08
N PRO A 346 -47.64 8.32 1.21
CA PRO A 346 -47.61 7.61 -0.06
C PRO A 346 -47.00 8.52 -1.14
N SER A 347 -46.11 7.99 -1.97
CA SER A 347 -45.81 8.60 -3.26
C SER A 347 -45.26 7.59 -4.28
N ILE A 348 -46.15 7.23 -5.21
CA ILE A 348 -45.98 7.22 -6.68
C ILE A 348 -44.90 6.31 -7.30
N CYS A 349 -45.41 5.45 -8.17
CA CYS A 349 -44.75 4.55 -9.11
C CYS A 349 -43.71 5.24 -10.03
N GLY A 350 -42.66 4.50 -10.37
CA GLY A 350 -41.77 4.81 -11.50
C GLY A 350 -40.87 3.62 -11.84
N LEU A 351 -40.98 3.16 -13.09
CA LEU A 351 -40.38 1.99 -13.73
C LEU A 351 -38.87 2.17 -14.02
N GLY A 352 -38.16 1.04 -14.27
CA GLY A 352 -36.86 0.97 -14.97
C GLY A 352 -35.92 -0.03 -14.30
N GLU A 353 -35.85 -1.28 -14.76
CA GLU A 353 -34.95 -1.80 -15.82
C GLU A 353 -33.47 -1.87 -15.44
N ASP A 354 -32.98 -3.12 -15.40
CA ASP A 354 -31.70 -3.67 -15.85
C ASP A 354 -30.45 -2.76 -15.92
N GLN A 355 -29.37 -3.13 -15.20
CA GLN A 355 -28.10 -3.61 -15.78
C GLN A 355 -26.93 -3.66 -14.78
N PRO A 356 -25.84 -4.40 -15.11
CA PRO A 356 -24.87 -4.93 -14.15
C PRO A 356 -23.69 -3.99 -13.88
N THR A 357 -23.09 -4.15 -12.71
CA THR A 357 -21.91 -3.42 -12.26
C THR A 357 -20.66 -3.80 -13.07
N LYS A 358 -20.23 -2.87 -13.93
CA LYS A 358 -18.93 -2.89 -14.61
C LYS A 358 -17.79 -2.52 -13.65
N SER A 359 -16.69 -3.24 -13.87
CA SER A 359 -15.33 -3.06 -13.35
C SER A 359 -14.84 -1.61 -13.46
N LYS A 360 -14.26 -1.10 -12.37
CA LYS A 360 -13.53 0.18 -12.35
C LYS A 360 -12.03 -0.09 -12.45
N THR A 361 -11.49 0.12 -13.65
CA THR A 361 -10.05 0.26 -13.90
C THR A 361 -9.61 1.63 -13.40
N ALA A 362 -8.64 1.67 -12.47
CA ALA A 362 -8.04 2.91 -11.99
C ALA A 362 -7.15 3.53 -13.07
N ARG A 363 -7.48 4.77 -13.46
CA ARG A 363 -6.66 5.63 -14.31
C ARG A 363 -5.72 6.41 -13.38
N ILE A 364 -4.42 6.16 -13.50
CA ILE A 364 -3.38 6.94 -12.82
C ILE A 364 -3.17 8.21 -13.64
N GLU A 365 -3.61 9.35 -13.12
CA GLU A 365 -3.20 10.66 -13.60
C GLU A 365 -1.84 11.00 -12.97
N GLY A 366 -0.85 11.22 -13.83
CA GLY A 366 0.47 11.68 -13.43
C GLY A 366 0.44 13.17 -13.12
N THR A 367 0.73 13.53 -11.87
CA THR A 367 0.92 14.91 -11.44
C THR A 367 2.36 15.35 -11.69
N ALA A 368 2.47 16.59 -12.14
CA ALA A 368 3.65 17.29 -12.63
C ALA A 368 4.89 17.26 -11.72
N VAL A 369 6.05 17.17 -12.37
CA VAL A 369 7.37 17.47 -11.82
C VAL A 369 7.47 18.97 -11.60
N GLY A 370 7.77 19.38 -10.37
CA GLY A 370 8.08 20.76 -10.00
C GLY A 370 9.50 21.14 -10.41
N ASP A 371 9.62 22.33 -10.95
CA ASP A 371 10.87 22.97 -11.35
C ASP A 371 11.81 23.20 -10.16
N LEU A 372 13.09 22.97 -10.47
CA LEU A 372 14.26 23.26 -9.65
C LEU A 372 14.47 24.78 -9.52
N ASP A 373 14.50 25.24 -8.29
CA ASP A 373 15.07 26.54 -7.91
C ASP A 373 16.61 26.44 -7.89
N LYS A 374 17.27 27.38 -8.56
CA LYS A 374 18.72 27.52 -8.60
C LYS A 374 19.15 28.48 -7.49
N GLY A 375 19.75 27.93 -6.44
CA GLY A 375 20.53 28.70 -5.46
C GLY A 375 21.97 28.91 -5.93
N GLU A 376 22.46 30.11 -5.64
CA GLU A 376 23.77 30.70 -5.93
C GLU A 376 25.01 29.91 -5.48
#